data_AF-A0A2E8UN81-F1
#
_entry.id   AF-A0A2E8UN81-F1
#
_cell.length_a   1.000
_cell.length_b   1.000
_cell.length_c   1.000
_cell.angle_alpha   90.00
_cell.angle_beta   90.00
_cell.angle_gamma   90.00
#
_symmetry.space_group_name_H-M   'P 1'
#
loop_
_entity.id
_entity.type
_entity.pdbx_description
1 polymer ?
#
loop_
_entity_poly.entity_id
_entity_poly.type
_entity_poly.pdbx_seq_one_letter_code
_entity_poly.pdbx_strand_id
1 'polypeptide(L)'
;MASILMVGCGSGDAGDPPELFTKMAPEEIPADFPERAASKQHRFTQLNAPGVQHIADQGGLLRLTLFEGLEVTARLDKIDDGILPTKSYRGQIVDDPGSTVSMSFQNGVLKASVVTGNGRQYQISHVRNGTYVVFEIQPLVSPLKGN
;
A
#
# COMPACT_ATOMS: atom_id res chain seq x y z
N MET A 1 -49.01 -5.80 -22.14
CA MET A 1 -48.12 -5.96 -23.31
C MET A 1 -46.81 -5.27 -22.97
N ALA A 2 -45.82 -6.04 -22.54
CA ALA A 2 -44.65 -6.47 -23.34
C ALA A 2 -43.68 -5.29 -23.57
N SER A 3 -42.62 -5.17 -22.76
CA SER A 3 -41.23 -5.60 -23.05
C SER A 3 -40.57 -4.70 -24.11
N ILE A 4 -39.36 -4.15 -23.95
CA ILE A 4 -38.08 -4.86 -23.79
C ILE A 4 -36.99 -3.88 -23.25
N LEU A 5 -36.12 -4.45 -22.39
CA LEU A 5 -34.80 -4.00 -21.93
C LEU A 5 -33.91 -3.41 -23.03
N MET A 6 -32.96 -2.54 -22.67
CA MET A 6 -31.51 -2.72 -22.90
C MET A 6 -30.78 -1.43 -22.47
N VAL A 7 -30.33 -1.37 -21.23
CA VAL A 7 -29.13 -0.57 -20.91
C VAL A 7 -28.06 -1.60 -20.58
N GLY A 8 -26.97 -1.47 -21.33
CA GLY A 8 -26.05 -2.55 -21.66
C GLY A 8 -25.43 -3.26 -20.47
N CYS A 9 -25.22 -4.57 -20.67
CA CYS A 9 -24.05 -5.23 -20.15
C CYS A 9 -22.80 -4.44 -20.59
N GLY A 10 -22.21 -3.70 -19.66
CA GLY A 10 -20.82 -3.28 -19.73
C GLY A 10 -19.98 -4.29 -18.97
N SER A 11 -19.75 -5.47 -19.54
CA SER A 11 -18.70 -6.35 -19.07
C SER A 11 -17.37 -5.82 -19.60
N GLY A 12 -16.48 -5.42 -18.70
CA GLY A 12 -15.04 -5.36 -18.98
C GLY A 12 -14.47 -4.01 -19.41
N ASP A 13 -14.38 -3.07 -18.47
CA ASP A 13 -13.15 -2.28 -18.34
C ASP A 13 -12.81 -2.29 -16.85
N ALA A 14 -12.13 -3.34 -16.41
CA ALA A 14 -11.36 -3.20 -15.18
C ALA A 14 -10.19 -2.31 -15.58
N GLY A 15 -10.42 -1.00 -15.59
CA GLY A 15 -9.38 0.00 -15.87
C GLY A 15 -8.16 -0.28 -14.99
N ASP A 16 -6.99 0.16 -15.45
CA ASP A 16 -5.73 -0.09 -14.76
C ASP A 16 -5.87 0.26 -13.26
N PRO A 17 -5.46 -0.64 -12.33
CA PRO A 17 -5.67 -0.43 -10.91
C PRO A 17 -5.06 0.90 -10.48
N PRO A 18 -5.78 1.72 -9.70
CA PRO A 18 -5.30 3.06 -9.37
C PRO A 18 -4.01 2.99 -8.54
N GLU A 19 -3.12 3.94 -8.77
CA GLU A 19 -1.89 4.06 -7.99
C GLU A 19 -2.18 4.60 -6.60
N LEU A 20 -1.56 4.01 -5.57
CA LEU A 20 -1.62 4.54 -4.20
C LEU A 20 -0.74 5.77 -4.00
N PHE A 21 0.33 5.89 -4.79
CA PHE A 21 1.40 6.86 -4.56
C PHE A 21 1.50 7.85 -5.71
N THR A 22 1.85 9.09 -5.38
CA THR A 22 2.32 10.07 -6.36
C THR A 22 3.75 10.50 -6.04
N LYS A 23 4.49 10.89 -7.09
CA LYS A 23 5.85 11.43 -6.95
C LYS A 23 5.80 12.76 -6.21
N MET A 24 6.79 13.00 -5.37
CA MET A 24 6.97 14.27 -4.67
C MET A 24 7.88 15.21 -5.44
N ALA A 25 7.67 16.51 -5.27
CA ALA A 25 8.62 17.51 -5.73
C ALA A 25 9.90 17.43 -4.90
N PRO A 26 11.09 17.62 -5.50
CA PRO A 26 12.37 17.45 -4.82
C PRO A 26 12.56 18.39 -3.63
N GLU A 27 11.94 19.57 -3.67
CA GLU A 27 11.98 20.57 -2.59
C GLU A 27 11.16 20.20 -1.35
N GLU A 28 10.21 19.27 -1.47
CA GLU A 28 9.36 18.80 -0.37
C GLU A 28 9.95 17.57 0.34
N ILE A 29 11.00 16.99 -0.22
CA ILE A 29 11.62 15.76 0.29
C ILE A 29 12.29 16.03 1.66
N PRO A 30 11.85 15.36 2.74
CA PRO A 30 12.52 15.47 4.03
C PRO A 30 13.95 14.95 3.98
N ALA A 31 14.83 15.55 4.79
CA ALA A 31 16.22 15.08 4.92
C ALA A 31 16.32 13.72 5.64
N ASP A 32 15.39 13.42 6.55
CA ASP A 32 15.44 12.24 7.43
C ASP A 32 14.04 11.73 7.81
N PHE A 33 13.97 10.54 8.42
CA PHE A 33 12.77 9.90 8.93
C PHE A 33 13.13 8.89 10.04
N PRO A 34 12.22 8.61 11.00
CA PRO A 34 12.55 7.85 12.22
C PRO A 34 13.17 6.47 11.98
N GLU A 35 12.69 5.73 10.98
CA GLU A 35 13.12 4.36 10.69
C GLU A 35 14.35 4.27 9.76
N ARG A 36 15.00 5.40 9.45
CA ARG A 36 16.10 5.44 8.48
C ARG A 36 17.25 4.51 8.83
N ALA A 37 17.63 4.44 10.10
CA ALA A 37 18.70 3.57 10.58
C ALA A 37 18.40 2.07 10.39
N ALA A 38 17.13 1.68 10.32
CA ALA A 38 16.68 0.30 10.11
C ALA A 38 16.33 0.01 8.62
N SER A 39 16.45 1.01 7.74
CA SER A 39 16.13 0.88 6.33
C SER A 39 17.35 0.50 5.50
N LYS A 40 17.21 -0.45 4.56
CA LYS A 40 18.25 -0.72 3.54
C LYS A 40 18.22 0.34 2.44
N GLN A 41 17.01 0.75 2.07
CA GLN A 41 16.73 1.74 1.04
C GLN A 41 15.36 2.36 1.32
N HIS A 42 15.14 3.58 0.83
CA HIS A 42 13.92 4.33 1.04
C HIS A 42 13.63 5.29 -0.13
N ARG A 43 12.37 5.65 -0.28
CA ARG A 43 11.92 6.76 -1.12
C ARG A 43 10.79 7.52 -0.43
N PHE A 44 10.73 8.83 -0.65
CA PHE A 44 9.61 9.65 -0.20
C PHE A 44 8.53 9.74 -1.27
N THR A 45 7.29 9.86 -0.83
CA THR A 45 6.12 9.88 -1.71
C THR A 45 4.94 10.58 -1.03
N GLN A 46 3.94 10.98 -1.80
CA GLN A 46 2.65 11.40 -1.28
C GLN A 46 1.57 10.36 -1.63
N LEU A 47 0.44 10.41 -0.93
CA LEU A 47 -0.70 9.58 -1.29
C LEU A 47 -1.45 10.17 -2.47
N ASN A 48 -1.86 9.30 -3.38
CA ASN A 48 -2.70 9.65 -4.50
C ASN A 48 -4.18 9.51 -4.10
N ALA A 49 -4.94 10.61 -4.14
CA ALA A 49 -6.31 10.65 -3.65
C ALA A 49 -7.26 9.63 -4.33
N PRO A 50 -7.19 9.38 -5.66
CA PRO A 50 -7.96 8.32 -6.31
C PRO A 50 -7.65 6.93 -5.76
N GLY A 51 -6.37 6.58 -5.55
CA GLY A 51 -5.98 5.27 -5.00
C GLY A 51 -6.44 5.07 -3.56
N VAL A 52 -6.35 6.11 -2.73
CA VAL A 52 -6.87 6.09 -1.35
C VAL A 52 -8.39 5.92 -1.34
N GLN A 53 -9.12 6.67 -2.17
CA GLN A 53 -10.58 6.56 -2.24
C GLN A 53 -11.02 5.16 -2.73
N HIS A 54 -10.38 4.65 -3.78
CA HIS A 54 -10.67 3.33 -4.34
C HIS A 54 -10.63 2.23 -3.26
N ILE A 55 -9.55 2.19 -2.47
CA ILE A 55 -9.46 1.19 -1.41
C ILE A 55 -10.39 1.50 -0.22
N ALA A 56 -10.58 2.79 0.10
CA ALA A 56 -11.40 3.23 1.23
C ALA A 56 -12.87 2.76 1.13
N ASP A 57 -13.39 2.62 -0.09
CA ASP A 57 -14.78 2.28 -0.35
C ASP A 57 -15.05 0.77 -0.28
N GLN A 58 -14.25 -0.04 -0.97
CA GLN A 58 -14.59 -1.45 -1.22
C GLN A 58 -13.43 -2.44 -1.10
N GLY A 59 -12.21 -1.99 -0.80
CA GLY A 59 -11.02 -2.79 -1.10
C GLY A 59 -10.79 -2.87 -2.62
N GLY A 60 -10.06 -3.87 -3.09
CA GLY A 60 -9.86 -4.12 -4.52
C GLY A 60 -8.40 -4.23 -4.96
N LEU A 61 -8.17 -4.03 -6.25
CA LEU A 61 -6.83 -4.03 -6.84
C LEU A 61 -6.23 -2.63 -6.73
N LEU A 62 -4.99 -2.55 -6.23
CA LEU A 62 -4.29 -1.30 -6.01
C LEU A 62 -2.85 -1.42 -6.50
N ARG A 63 -2.38 -0.44 -7.28
CA ARG A 63 -0.99 -0.41 -7.74
C ARG A 63 -0.10 0.27 -6.68
N LEU A 64 0.95 -0.43 -6.29
CA LEU A 64 1.94 -0.02 -5.30
C LEU A 64 3.32 0.07 -5.96
N THR A 65 3.76 1.29 -6.22
CA THR A 65 5.15 1.56 -6.64
C THR A 65 6.03 1.50 -5.39
N LEU A 66 6.69 0.39 -5.11
CA LEU A 66 7.53 0.27 -3.90
C LEU A 66 8.84 1.04 -4.09
N PHE A 67 9.49 0.82 -5.23
CA PHE A 67 10.68 1.53 -5.69
C PHE A 67 10.60 1.77 -7.20
N GLU A 68 11.48 2.62 -7.74
CA GLU A 68 11.60 2.77 -9.19
C GLU A 68 11.94 1.41 -9.82
N GLY A 69 11.14 0.98 -10.80
CA GLY A 69 11.24 -0.36 -11.40
C GLY A 69 10.72 -1.50 -10.53
N LEU A 70 10.13 -1.22 -9.36
CA LEU A 70 9.48 -2.21 -8.50
C LEU A 70 8.03 -1.78 -8.22
N GLU A 71 7.17 -2.06 -9.18
CA GLU A 71 5.72 -1.83 -9.13
C GLU A 71 5.01 -3.16 -8.94
N VAL A 72 4.08 -3.22 -7.99
CA VAL A 72 3.30 -4.43 -7.71
C VAL A 72 1.82 -4.10 -7.65
N THR A 73 0.98 -5.03 -8.12
CA THR A 73 -0.46 -4.94 -7.94
C THR A 73 -0.86 -5.77 -6.73
N ALA A 74 -1.45 -5.12 -5.72
CA ALA A 74 -1.99 -5.78 -4.54
C ALA A 74 -3.50 -5.97 -4.69
N ARG A 75 -4.00 -7.17 -4.39
CA ARG A 75 -5.41 -7.41 -4.11
C ARG A 75 -5.61 -7.30 -2.62
N LEU A 76 -6.54 -6.44 -2.21
CA LEU A 76 -6.77 -6.07 -0.82
C LEU A 76 -8.25 -6.20 -0.47
N ASP A 77 -8.54 -6.96 0.57
CA ASP A 77 -9.87 -7.12 1.13
C ASP A 77 -9.99 -6.29 2.41
N LYS A 78 -11.12 -5.61 2.58
CA LYS A 78 -11.40 -4.85 3.80
C LYS A 78 -11.57 -5.82 4.96
N ILE A 79 -10.83 -5.58 6.05
CA ILE A 79 -11.01 -6.24 7.34
C ILE A 79 -11.76 -5.27 8.25
N ASP A 80 -12.97 -5.66 8.66
CA ASP A 80 -13.74 -4.92 9.63
C ASP A 80 -13.37 -5.42 11.04
N ASP A 81 -12.64 -4.59 11.80
CA ASP A 81 -12.12 -4.98 13.13
C ASP A 81 -13.11 -4.66 14.26
N GLY A 82 -14.29 -4.10 13.95
CA GLY A 82 -15.46 -3.93 14.84
C GLY A 82 -15.31 -3.07 16.11
N ILE A 83 -14.09 -2.74 16.55
CA ILE A 83 -13.80 -2.15 17.87
C ILE A 83 -13.21 -0.74 17.78
N LEU A 84 -12.57 -0.40 16.66
CA LEU A 84 -11.93 0.90 16.44
C LEU A 84 -12.36 1.47 15.09
N PRO A 85 -12.42 2.81 14.92
CA PRO A 85 -12.67 3.46 13.64
C PRO A 85 -11.46 3.37 12.69
N THR A 86 -10.72 2.26 12.74
CA THR A 86 -9.61 1.93 11.84
C THR A 86 -10.16 1.18 10.64
N LYS A 87 -9.92 1.71 9.45
CA LYS A 87 -10.16 0.96 8.21
C LYS A 87 -8.94 0.11 7.93
N SER A 88 -9.06 -1.20 8.11
CA SER A 88 -7.99 -2.16 7.89
C SER A 88 -8.24 -2.94 6.60
N TYR A 89 -7.16 -3.32 5.93
CA TYR A 89 -7.16 -4.05 4.67
C TYR A 89 -6.04 -5.08 4.70
N ARG A 90 -6.29 -6.25 4.13
CA ARG A 90 -5.27 -7.28 3.98
C ARG A 90 -5.45 -8.03 2.67
N GLY A 91 -4.36 -8.52 2.14
CA GLY A 91 -4.38 -9.44 1.01
C GLY A 91 -2.97 -9.76 0.56
N GLN A 92 -2.76 -9.77 -0.75
CA GLN A 92 -1.54 -10.28 -1.37
C GLN A 92 -1.24 -9.56 -2.68
N ILE A 93 0.01 -9.59 -3.10
CA ILE A 93 0.43 -9.25 -4.45
C ILE A 93 -0.14 -10.31 -5.40
N VAL A 94 -0.72 -9.86 -6.52
CA VAL A 94 -1.41 -10.73 -7.49
C VAL A 94 -0.47 -11.80 -8.04
N ASP A 95 0.74 -11.42 -8.43
CA ASP A 95 1.72 -12.32 -9.06
C ASP A 95 2.70 -12.99 -8.06
N ASP A 96 2.45 -12.84 -6.76
CA ASP A 96 3.31 -13.40 -5.70
C ASP A 96 2.45 -13.99 -4.57
N PRO A 97 1.99 -15.25 -4.70
CA PRO A 97 1.04 -15.86 -3.76
C PRO A 97 1.60 -16.11 -2.36
N GLY A 98 2.93 -16.04 -2.18
CA GLY A 98 3.57 -16.11 -0.86
C GLY A 98 3.62 -14.76 -0.14
N SER A 99 3.19 -13.69 -0.81
CA SER A 99 3.23 -12.34 -0.25
C SER A 99 2.09 -12.08 0.73
N THR A 100 2.26 -11.04 1.53
CA THR A 100 1.22 -10.48 2.38
C THR A 100 1.30 -8.96 2.29
N VAL A 101 0.15 -8.34 2.03
CA VAL A 101 -0.02 -6.89 2.11
C VAL A 101 -1.00 -6.60 3.23
N SER A 102 -0.62 -5.71 4.14
CA SER A 102 -1.47 -5.23 5.22
C SER A 102 -1.48 -3.71 5.20
N MET A 103 -2.66 -3.12 5.36
CA MET A 103 -2.82 -1.68 5.33
C MET A 103 -3.88 -1.25 6.34
N SER A 104 -3.63 -0.14 7.02
CA SER A 104 -4.58 0.46 7.94
C SER A 104 -4.59 1.97 7.82
N PHE A 105 -5.80 2.53 7.89
CA PHE A 105 -6.01 3.96 8.03
C PHE A 105 -6.52 4.27 9.43
N GLN A 106 -5.75 5.06 10.17
CA GLN A 106 -6.15 5.58 11.48
C GLN A 106 -6.11 7.10 11.42
N ASN A 107 -7.24 7.77 11.68
CA ASN A 107 -7.35 9.23 11.65
C ASN A 107 -6.82 9.85 10.32
N GLY A 108 -7.06 9.18 9.18
CA GLY A 108 -6.59 9.63 7.87
C GLY A 108 -5.10 9.39 7.58
N VAL A 109 -4.36 8.79 8.53
CA VAL A 109 -2.96 8.41 8.36
C VAL A 109 -2.86 6.97 7.92
N LEU A 110 -2.17 6.72 6.81
CA LEU A 110 -1.89 5.39 6.30
C LEU A 110 -0.70 4.76 7.06
N LYS A 111 -0.84 3.50 7.44
CA LYS A 111 0.28 2.59 7.67
C LYS A 111 0.09 1.35 6.82
N ALA A 112 1.13 0.95 6.09
CA ALA A 112 1.07 -0.28 5.31
C ALA A 112 2.39 -1.05 5.38
N SER A 113 2.28 -2.36 5.21
CA SER A 113 3.40 -3.27 5.09
C SER A 113 3.18 -4.22 3.92
N VAL A 114 4.26 -4.51 3.22
CA VAL A 114 4.30 -5.49 2.14
C VAL A 114 5.42 -6.47 2.45
N VAL A 115 5.09 -7.74 2.56
CA VAL A 115 6.05 -8.84 2.67
C VAL A 115 5.93 -9.63 1.38
N THR A 116 6.99 -9.74 0.59
CA THR A 116 7.01 -10.56 -0.62
C THR A 116 7.21 -12.03 -0.27
N GLY A 117 6.89 -12.95 -1.18
CA GLY A 117 7.04 -14.40 -0.98
C GLY A 117 8.48 -14.87 -0.78
N ASN A 118 9.46 -14.07 -1.21
CA ASN A 118 10.89 -14.29 -0.90
C ASN A 118 11.34 -13.65 0.43
N GLY A 119 10.42 -13.11 1.22
CA GLY A 119 10.68 -12.59 2.57
C GLY A 119 11.22 -11.16 2.63
N ARG A 120 11.26 -10.41 1.52
CA ARG A 120 11.60 -8.97 1.59
C ARG A 120 10.43 -8.21 2.19
N GLN A 121 10.73 -7.30 3.11
CA GLN A 121 9.73 -6.54 3.82
C GLN A 121 9.87 -5.05 3.49
N TYR A 122 8.76 -4.46 3.12
CA TYR A 122 8.60 -3.04 2.87
C TYR A 122 7.60 -2.45 3.84
N GLN A 123 7.87 -1.24 4.30
CA GLN A 123 6.94 -0.47 5.11
C GLN A 123 6.66 0.89 4.48
N ILE A 124 5.43 1.34 4.72
CA ILE A 124 4.93 2.64 4.31
C ILE A 124 4.44 3.34 5.57
N SER A 125 5.13 4.42 5.90
CA SER A 125 4.89 5.18 7.12
C SER A 125 4.73 6.66 6.82
N HIS A 126 3.86 7.32 7.58
CA HIS A 126 3.72 8.77 7.55
C HIS A 126 4.91 9.43 8.25
N VAL A 127 5.45 10.48 7.64
CA VAL A 127 6.59 11.24 8.17
C VAL A 127 6.09 12.57 8.76
N ARG A 128 5.50 13.43 7.92
CA ARG A 128 4.92 14.75 8.27
C ARG A 128 4.14 15.32 7.10
N ASN A 129 3.19 16.23 7.33
CA ASN A 129 2.54 17.04 6.28
C ASN A 129 2.13 16.26 5.01
N GLY A 130 1.41 15.14 5.18
CA GLY A 130 1.01 14.27 4.04
C GLY A 130 2.14 13.55 3.30
N THR A 131 3.40 13.70 3.74
CA THR A 131 4.57 12.97 3.23
C THR A 131 4.63 11.59 3.85
N TYR A 132 4.88 10.60 3.00
CA TYR A 132 5.09 9.22 3.35
C TYR A 132 6.47 8.77 2.90
N VAL A 133 7.00 7.78 3.60
CA VAL A 133 8.22 7.07 3.21
C VAL A 133 7.87 5.63 2.93
N VAL A 134 8.35 5.12 1.80
CA VAL A 134 8.40 3.69 1.50
C VAL A 134 9.83 3.24 1.72
N PHE A 135 10.04 2.21 2.54
CA PHE A 135 11.37 1.72 2.85
C PHE A 135 11.42 0.20 2.95
N GLU A 136 12.53 -0.38 2.51
CA GLU A 136 12.81 -1.80 2.73
C GLU A 136 13.47 -1.98 4.11
N ILE A 137 12.90 -2.86 4.93
CA ILE A 137 13.45 -3.16 6.26
C ILE A 137 14.69 -4.02 6.11
N GLN A 138 15.74 -3.65 6.85
CA GLN A 138 16.85 -4.55 7.08
C GLN A 138 16.46 -5.59 8.14
N PRO A 139 16.51 -6.91 7.86
CA PRO A 139 16.33 -7.87 8.93
C PRO A 139 17.38 -7.57 10.00
N LEU A 140 16.93 -7.34 11.24
CA LEU A 140 17.84 -7.27 12.37
C LEU A 140 18.51 -8.64 12.48
N VAL A 141 19.73 -8.75 11.96
CA VAL A 141 20.66 -9.73 12.45
C VAL A 141 20.98 -9.34 13.88
N SER A 142 20.10 -9.71 14.81
CA SER A 142 20.50 -9.84 16.20
C SER A 142 21.63 -10.88 16.17
N PRO A 143 22.88 -10.53 16.53
CA PRO A 143 23.79 -11.59 16.93
C PRO A 143 23.11 -12.24 18.13
N LEU A 144 22.55 -13.42 17.94
CA LEU A 144 22.24 -14.31 19.05
C LEU A 144 23.57 -14.50 19.75
N LYS A 145 23.81 -13.71 20.80
CA LYS A 145 24.93 -13.88 21.70
C LYS A 145 24.67 -15.20 22.41
N GLY A 146 25.17 -16.27 21.80
CA GLY A 146 25.23 -17.59 22.43
C GLY A 146 25.96 -17.41 23.75
N ASN A 147 25.27 -17.79 24.82
CA ASN A 147 25.76 -17.71 26.19
C ASN A 147 25.49 -19.04 26.87
#